data_AF-A0ABD2GUE7-F1
#
_entry.id   AF-A0ABD2GUE7-F1
#
_cell.length_a   1.000
_cell.length_b   1.000
_cell.length_c   1.000
_cell.angle_alpha   90.00
_cell.angle_beta   90.00
_cell.angle_gamma   90.00
#
_symmetry.space_group_name_H-M   'P 1'
#
loop_
_entity.id
_entity.type
_entity.pdbx_description
1 polymer ?
#
loop_
_entity_poly.entity_id
_entity_poly.type
_entity_poly.pdbx_seq_one_letter_code
_entity_poly.pdbx_strand_id
1 'polypeptide(L)'
;MIVKDDLFEAKLNFFLMVAREVTPFLKLYQTDKPMLPFMTEDLSNILRSLMEKFIKPSVMKNATTTVKLLQVDLTDPVNHMDVTKLRVGFVTERCLEEHIKKNSGAERLRLEFRQNCKLFLLKMVSKLFEKAPIKYPLVRNLSVLDPRVLLKSKEVSTRKLTTVLRLLVETGRIEETCCDEIIREFGHFYDHSLMSASDSFRDFNPQSGRLDEFYQEHLSNKAECRHLWEVVKLVLILSHGQASVERGFSVNKEVMVENLKEHSLIAQRVINDHVHSVRGLLNIAYTKELFLSAASARQKYHMYLDDQKHLKQDEKKTQKRKGMMEEITQIKAKKKRMEEDLRVLMKSADHNAEKAESQGQLSFLSKSNGLRRAAKEKERHLETLERQLTDKLQELKDTP
;
A
#
# COMPACT_ATOMS: atom_id res chain seq x y z
N MET A 1 1.03 35.97 26.26
CA MET A 1 2.10 35.56 27.18
C MET A 1 2.71 34.28 26.61
N ILE A 2 3.73 34.41 25.76
CA ILE A 2 4.52 33.24 25.34
C ILE A 2 5.22 32.78 26.61
N VAL A 3 4.91 31.58 27.09
CA VAL A 3 5.60 30.97 28.22
C VAL A 3 7.10 31.06 27.91
N LYS A 4 7.88 31.78 28.74
CA LYS A 4 9.33 31.84 28.60
C LYS A 4 9.87 30.45 28.91
N ASP A 5 9.94 29.61 27.89
CA ASP A 5 10.57 28.30 27.95
C ASP A 5 12.08 28.53 27.98
N ASP A 6 12.68 28.37 29.16
CA ASP A 6 14.11 28.61 29.40
C ASP A 6 15.04 27.75 28.51
N LEU A 7 14.51 26.66 27.94
CA LEU A 7 15.22 25.77 27.01
C LEU A 7 14.73 25.87 25.56
N PHE A 8 13.97 26.90 25.21
CA PHE A 8 13.42 27.08 23.86
C PHE A 8 14.50 27.02 22.77
N GLU A 9 15.61 27.75 22.98
CA GLU A 9 16.72 27.79 22.02
C GLU A 9 17.38 26.42 21.85
N ALA A 10 17.54 25.66 22.94
CA ALA A 10 18.06 24.29 22.89
C ALA A 10 17.10 23.35 22.12
N LYS A 11 15.78 23.47 22.36
CA LYS A 11 14.75 22.70 21.64
C LYS A 11 14.75 23.00 20.14
N LEU A 12 14.83 24.28 19.77
CA LEU A 12 14.87 24.70 18.36
C LEU A 12 16.12 24.16 17.66
N ASN A 13 17.29 24.28 18.28
CA ASN A 13 18.54 23.80 17.70
C ASN A 13 18.59 22.27 17.58
N PHE A 14 18.03 21.55 18.55
CA PHE A 14 17.87 20.09 18.46
C PHE A 14 16.97 19.71 17.28
N PHE A 15 15.82 20.39 17.12
CA PHE A 15 14.92 20.14 16.00
C PHE A 15 15.60 20.45 14.65
N LEU A 16 16.33 21.58 14.56
CA LEU A 16 17.09 21.96 13.36
C LEU A 16 18.16 20.91 13.01
N MET A 17 18.86 20.35 14.00
CA MET A 17 19.82 19.28 13.77
C MET A 17 19.15 18.07 13.11
N VAL A 18 18.03 17.58 13.69
CA VAL A 18 17.31 16.43 13.11
C VAL A 18 16.74 16.75 11.73
N ALA A 19 16.17 17.94 11.56
CA ALA A 19 15.62 18.38 10.29
C ALA A 19 16.69 18.44 9.19
N ARG A 20 17.91 18.91 9.51
CA ARG A 20 19.04 18.96 8.56
C ARG A 20 19.49 17.58 8.09
N GLU A 21 19.28 16.54 8.88
CA GLU A 21 19.61 15.17 8.47
C GLU A 21 18.55 14.55 7.55
N VAL A 22 17.27 14.84 7.80
CA VAL A 22 16.16 14.21 7.06
C VAL A 22 15.78 14.99 5.80
N THR A 23 15.94 16.31 5.80
CA THR A 23 15.57 17.19 4.68
C THR A 23 16.28 16.83 3.36
N PRO A 24 17.59 16.53 3.33
CA PRO A 24 18.27 16.17 2.08
C PRO A 24 17.64 14.95 1.40
N PHE A 25 17.30 13.93 2.18
CA PHE A 25 16.59 12.76 1.66
C PHE A 25 15.21 13.11 1.14
N LEU A 26 14.44 13.87 1.93
CA LEU A 26 13.10 14.29 1.50
C LEU A 26 13.11 15.10 0.22
N LYS A 27 14.19 15.86 -0.07
CA LYS A 27 14.35 16.59 -1.33
C LYS A 27 14.83 15.70 -2.47
N LEU A 28 15.78 14.80 -2.22
CA LEU A 28 16.39 13.95 -3.24
C LEU A 28 15.37 13.05 -3.96
N TYR A 29 14.37 12.57 -3.23
CA TYR A 29 13.34 11.67 -3.77
C TYR A 29 12.10 12.41 -4.34
N GLN A 30 12.14 13.74 -4.44
CA GLN A 30 11.09 14.54 -5.11
C GLN A 30 11.43 14.72 -6.59
N THR A 31 11.49 13.61 -7.32
CA THR A 31 11.88 13.59 -8.73
C THR A 31 11.12 12.53 -9.51
N ASP A 32 11.10 12.62 -10.84
CA ASP A 32 10.63 11.61 -11.79
C ASP A 32 11.76 10.65 -12.23
N LYS A 33 13.00 10.92 -11.86
CA LYS A 33 14.12 10.00 -12.11
C LYS A 33 13.89 8.70 -11.36
N PRO A 34 14.27 7.52 -11.88
CA PRO A 34 14.07 6.26 -11.17
C PRO A 34 15.06 6.11 -10.01
N MET A 35 14.65 6.52 -8.81
CA MET A 35 15.52 6.58 -7.63
C MET A 35 15.46 5.35 -6.71
N LEU A 36 14.54 4.42 -6.96
CA LEU A 36 14.32 3.27 -6.08
C LEU A 36 15.59 2.42 -5.81
N PRO A 37 16.49 2.20 -6.79
CA PRO A 37 17.74 1.47 -6.57
C PRO A 37 18.66 2.07 -5.49
N PHE A 38 18.63 3.39 -5.29
CA PHE A 38 19.47 4.10 -4.31
C PHE A 38 18.86 4.11 -2.89
N MET A 39 17.56 3.81 -2.78
CA MET A 39 16.76 4.03 -1.57
C MET A 39 17.23 3.24 -0.35
N THR A 40 17.74 2.03 -0.55
CA THR A 40 18.17 1.17 0.55
C THR A 40 19.38 1.75 1.28
N GLU A 41 20.37 2.26 0.54
CA GLU A 41 21.58 2.84 1.13
C GLU A 41 21.25 4.16 1.83
N ASP A 42 20.52 5.06 1.14
CA ASP A 42 20.14 6.36 1.67
C ASP A 42 19.31 6.25 2.96
N LEU A 43 18.27 5.40 2.97
CA LEU A 43 17.47 5.17 4.17
C LEU A 43 18.28 4.51 5.29
N SER A 44 19.18 3.56 4.97
CA SER A 44 20.04 2.93 5.98
C SER A 44 20.95 3.96 6.66
N ASN A 45 21.49 4.91 5.89
CA ASN A 45 22.38 5.95 6.40
C ASN A 45 21.63 6.92 7.33
N ILE A 46 20.42 7.34 6.97
CA ILE A 46 19.58 8.21 7.82
C ILE A 46 19.19 7.48 9.10
N LEU A 47 18.72 6.24 8.99
CA LEU A 47 18.35 5.42 10.16
C LEU A 47 19.53 5.24 11.10
N ARG A 48 20.70 4.90 10.56
CA ARG A 48 21.92 4.75 11.34
C ARG A 48 22.30 6.06 12.05
N SER A 49 22.33 7.17 11.32
CA SER A 49 22.65 8.48 11.91
C SER A 49 21.70 8.87 13.04
N LEU A 50 20.39 8.66 12.86
CA LEU A 50 19.39 8.94 13.90
C LEU A 50 19.53 8.00 15.11
N MET A 51 19.74 6.71 14.88
CA MET A 51 19.91 5.71 15.93
C MET A 51 21.17 5.93 16.75
N GLU A 52 22.30 6.30 16.11
CA GLU A 52 23.57 6.58 16.80
C GLU A 52 23.49 7.72 17.82
N LYS A 53 22.41 8.51 17.81
CA LYS A 53 22.19 9.57 18.79
C LYS A 53 21.72 9.05 20.14
N PHE A 54 21.05 7.89 20.19
CA PHE A 54 20.41 7.36 21.40
C PHE A 54 20.63 5.86 21.65
N ILE A 55 21.10 5.09 20.66
CA ILE A 55 21.46 3.68 20.79
C ILE A 55 22.95 3.55 21.13
N LYS A 56 23.30 2.60 22.00
CA LYS A 56 24.68 2.34 22.41
C LYS A 56 25.58 2.04 21.19
N PRO A 57 26.82 2.56 21.16
CA PRO A 57 27.77 2.26 20.10
C PRO A 57 28.07 0.77 19.92
N SER A 58 28.04 -0.02 21.00
CA SER A 58 28.23 -1.48 20.94
C SER A 58 27.14 -2.17 20.11
N VAL A 59 25.88 -1.75 20.27
CA VAL A 59 24.74 -2.26 19.51
C VAL A 59 24.84 -1.83 18.04
N MET A 60 25.17 -0.55 17.80
CA MET A 60 25.32 -0.02 16.43
C MET A 60 26.45 -0.68 15.64
N LYS A 61 27.55 -1.06 16.29
CA LYS A 61 28.66 -1.81 15.67
C LYS A 61 28.24 -3.22 15.22
N ASN A 62 27.34 -3.88 15.96
CA ASN A 62 26.83 -5.20 15.60
C ASN A 62 25.84 -5.15 14.43
N ALA A 63 25.16 -4.02 14.24
CA ALA A 63 24.21 -3.78 13.16
C ALA A 63 24.92 -3.42 11.83
N THR A 64 25.70 -4.36 11.27
CA THR A 64 26.52 -4.10 10.07
C THR A 64 25.71 -4.01 8.77
N THR A 65 24.62 -4.78 8.65
CA THR A 65 23.77 -4.82 7.46
C THR A 65 22.46 -4.08 7.69
N THR A 66 21.79 -3.67 6.61
CA THR A 66 20.44 -3.09 6.67
C THR A 66 19.46 -3.98 7.44
N VAL A 67 19.51 -5.30 7.24
CA VAL A 67 18.63 -6.25 7.95
C VAL A 67 18.91 -6.24 9.45
N LYS A 68 20.19 -6.28 9.86
CA LYS A 68 20.56 -6.21 11.28
C LYS A 68 20.20 -4.87 11.90
N LEU A 69 20.30 -3.77 11.13
CA LEU A 69 19.89 -2.43 11.58
C LEU A 69 18.39 -2.38 11.89
N LEU A 70 17.55 -3.00 11.05
CA LEU A 70 16.10 -3.09 11.25
C LEU A 70 15.69 -4.04 12.38
N GLN A 71 16.59 -4.94 12.80
CA GLN A 71 16.37 -5.89 13.89
C GLN A 71 16.78 -5.34 15.26
N VAL A 72 17.39 -4.15 15.33
CA VAL A 72 17.73 -3.52 16.61
C VAL A 72 16.43 -3.23 17.37
N ASP A 73 16.31 -3.78 18.57
CA ASP A 73 15.19 -3.48 19.45
C ASP A 73 15.33 -2.06 20.02
N LEU A 74 14.43 -1.18 19.56
CA LEU A 74 14.32 0.22 19.97
C LEU A 74 13.54 0.42 21.27
N THR A 75 12.92 -0.64 21.80
CA THR A 75 12.11 -0.59 23.02
C THR A 75 12.90 -0.98 24.26
N ASP A 76 13.88 -1.89 24.09
CA ASP A 76 14.74 -2.34 25.18
C ASP A 76 15.67 -1.23 25.70
N PRO A 77 15.47 -0.75 26.94
CA PRO A 77 16.32 0.28 27.54
C PRO A 77 17.79 -0.14 27.66
N VAL A 78 18.10 -1.44 27.67
CA VAL A 78 19.48 -1.96 27.71
C VAL A 78 20.27 -1.56 26.47
N ASN A 79 19.60 -1.38 25.33
CA ASN A 79 20.23 -0.93 24.09
C ASN A 79 20.49 0.58 24.06
N HIS A 80 19.86 1.33 24.96
CA HIS A 80 19.89 2.79 24.93
C HIS A 80 21.09 3.36 25.67
N MET A 81 21.60 4.47 25.16
CA MET A 81 22.57 5.28 25.88
C MET A 81 21.93 5.89 27.13
N ASP A 82 22.79 6.18 28.10
CA ASP A 82 22.42 7.02 29.23
C ASP A 82 21.92 8.38 28.73
N VAL A 83 20.89 8.92 29.38
CA VAL A 83 20.22 10.16 28.97
C VAL A 83 21.21 11.34 28.93
N THR A 84 22.21 11.36 29.82
CA THR A 84 23.25 12.40 29.86
C THR A 84 24.21 12.33 28.68
N LYS A 85 24.40 11.13 28.09
CA LYS A 85 25.31 10.88 26.96
C LYS A 85 24.60 10.96 25.60
N LEU A 86 23.33 11.34 25.57
CA LEU A 86 22.54 11.49 24.35
C LEU A 86 23.19 12.55 23.44
N ARG A 87 23.35 12.23 22.15
CA ARG A 87 23.89 13.19 21.17
C ARG A 87 22.79 14.14 20.71
N VAL A 88 22.67 15.31 21.37
CA VAL A 88 21.67 16.35 21.03
C VAL A 88 22.18 17.41 20.05
N GLY A 89 23.44 17.30 19.63
CA GLY A 89 24.08 18.20 18.67
C GLY A 89 24.88 19.32 19.34
N PHE A 90 25.92 19.79 18.64
CA PHE A 90 26.91 20.73 19.19
C PHE A 90 26.29 22.05 19.68
N VAL A 91 25.41 22.66 18.87
CA VAL A 91 24.78 23.94 19.23
C VAL A 91 23.84 23.76 20.42
N THR A 92 23.04 22.70 20.42
CA THR A 92 22.17 22.34 21.54
C THR A 92 22.96 22.17 22.84
N GLU A 93 24.10 21.46 22.80
CA GLU A 93 24.97 21.28 23.97
C GLU A 93 25.47 22.62 24.51
N ARG A 94 25.91 23.54 23.64
CA ARG A 94 26.31 24.89 24.06
C ARG A 94 25.17 25.65 24.73
N CYS A 95 23.95 25.59 24.19
CA CYS A 95 22.79 26.21 24.84
C CYS A 95 22.53 25.61 26.23
N LEU A 96 22.71 24.30 26.40
CA LEU A 96 22.56 23.64 27.70
C LEU A 96 23.67 24.06 28.69
N GLU A 97 24.92 24.18 28.24
CA GLU A 97 26.05 24.67 29.05
C GLU A 97 25.83 26.11 29.52
N GLU A 98 25.37 26.99 28.63
CA GLU A 98 25.02 28.37 28.99
C GLU A 98 23.85 28.43 29.97
N HIS A 99 22.85 27.57 29.78
CA HIS A 99 21.74 27.45 30.72
C HIS A 99 22.21 26.92 32.09
N ILE A 100 23.20 26.02 32.15
CA ILE A 100 23.80 25.57 33.43
C ILE A 100 24.44 26.76 34.16
N LYS A 101 25.18 27.62 33.44
CA LYS A 101 25.83 28.81 34.03
C LYS A 101 24.82 29.82 34.58
N LYS A 102 23.68 30.00 33.91
CA LYS A 102 22.62 30.93 34.33
C LYS A 102 21.74 30.36 35.44
N ASN A 103 21.41 29.07 35.37
CA ASN A 103 20.42 28.40 36.21
C ASN A 103 20.95 27.05 36.75
N SER A 104 21.96 27.09 37.63
CA SER A 104 22.64 25.89 38.14
C SER A 104 21.69 24.86 38.75
N GLY A 105 20.70 25.29 39.54
CA GLY A 105 19.72 24.41 40.22
C GLY A 105 18.69 23.74 39.31
N ALA A 106 18.60 24.10 38.03
CA ALA A 106 17.60 23.57 37.10
C ALA A 106 18.00 22.23 36.43
N GLU A 107 18.63 21.32 37.18
CA GLU A 107 19.11 20.03 36.66
C GLU A 107 17.96 19.14 36.15
N ARG A 108 16.87 19.06 36.92
CA ARG A 108 15.67 18.31 36.56
C ARG A 108 15.13 18.71 35.19
N LEU A 109 15.10 20.02 34.90
CA LEU A 109 14.60 20.56 33.63
C LEU A 109 15.49 20.12 32.44
N ARG A 110 16.81 20.12 32.62
CA ARG A 110 17.77 19.67 31.60
C ARG A 110 17.69 18.17 31.35
N LEU A 111 17.51 17.38 32.42
CA LEU A 111 17.31 15.94 32.32
C LEU A 111 16.01 15.62 31.57
N GLU A 112 14.91 16.31 31.91
CA GLU A 112 13.63 16.19 31.23
C GLU A 112 13.73 16.56 29.74
N PHE A 113 14.44 17.63 29.41
CA PHE A 113 14.73 17.98 28.01
C PHE A 113 15.43 16.84 27.27
N ARG A 114 16.51 16.28 27.82
CA ARG A 114 17.23 15.16 27.18
C ARG A 114 16.34 13.92 27.06
N GLN A 115 15.51 13.63 28.06
CA GLN A 115 14.55 12.53 28.00
C GLN A 115 13.53 12.76 26.87
N ASN A 116 13.02 13.98 26.70
CA ASN A 116 12.12 14.34 25.61
C ASN A 116 12.80 14.21 24.24
N CYS A 117 14.06 14.63 24.09
CA CYS A 117 14.84 14.44 22.87
C CYS A 117 15.01 12.95 22.53
N LYS A 118 15.30 12.11 23.54
CA LYS A 118 15.39 10.65 23.36
C LYS A 118 14.05 10.06 22.92
N LEU A 119 12.96 10.42 23.57
CA LEU A 119 11.62 9.96 23.21
C LEU A 119 11.22 10.38 21.80
N PHE A 120 11.54 11.61 21.40
CA PHE A 120 11.32 12.11 20.04
C PHE A 120 12.07 11.27 19.01
N LEU A 121 13.39 11.05 19.19
CA LEU A 121 14.20 10.23 18.28
C LEU A 121 13.69 8.80 18.20
N LEU A 122 13.35 8.20 19.35
CA LEU A 122 12.79 6.85 19.42
C LEU A 122 11.49 6.76 18.62
N LYS A 123 10.56 7.69 18.81
CA LYS A 123 9.28 7.71 18.08
C LYS A 123 9.49 7.95 16.59
N MET A 124 10.40 8.84 16.22
CA MET A 124 10.73 9.12 14.82
C MET A 124 11.30 7.88 14.12
N VAL A 125 12.31 7.25 14.69
CA VAL A 125 12.93 6.03 14.13
C VAL A 125 11.92 4.87 14.11
N SER A 126 11.11 4.70 15.16
CA SER A 126 10.05 3.68 15.17
C SER A 126 9.06 3.88 14.03
N LYS A 127 8.69 5.14 13.75
CA LYS A 127 7.79 5.45 12.63
C LYS A 127 8.44 5.18 11.28
N LEU A 128 9.73 5.47 11.14
CA LEU A 128 10.50 5.12 9.96
C LEU A 128 10.58 3.60 9.79
N PHE A 129 10.82 2.80 10.84
CA PHE A 129 10.81 1.34 10.75
C PHE A 129 9.45 0.79 10.29
N GLU A 130 8.34 1.36 10.79
CA GLU A 130 6.98 0.95 10.44
C GLU A 130 6.66 1.23 8.96
N LYS A 131 7.00 2.43 8.48
CA LYS A 131 6.58 2.95 7.17
C LYS A 131 7.61 2.82 6.06
N ALA A 132 8.89 2.66 6.38
CA ALA A 132 9.94 2.66 5.38
C ALA A 132 9.84 1.42 4.47
N PRO A 133 10.02 1.61 3.15
CA PRO A 133 9.96 0.52 2.18
C PRO A 133 11.17 -0.44 2.29
N ILE A 134 12.21 -0.06 3.02
CA ILE A 134 13.42 -0.86 3.24
C ILE A 134 13.16 -2.20 3.97
N LYS A 135 12.00 -2.36 4.61
CA LYS A 135 11.54 -3.65 5.17
C LYS A 135 11.20 -4.67 4.10
N TYR A 136 10.91 -4.25 2.88
CA TYR A 136 10.59 -5.15 1.77
C TYR A 136 11.88 -5.70 1.13
N PRO A 137 11.96 -7.03 0.93
CA PRO A 137 13.11 -7.65 0.25
C PRO A 137 13.36 -7.06 -1.13
N LEU A 138 12.31 -6.71 -1.88
CA LEU A 138 12.44 -6.11 -3.21
C LEU A 138 13.35 -4.87 -3.15
N VAL A 139 12.96 -3.87 -2.37
CA VAL A 139 13.67 -2.58 -2.23
C VAL A 139 15.13 -2.77 -1.83
N ARG A 140 15.41 -3.70 -0.90
CA ARG A 140 16.78 -4.02 -0.49
C ARG A 140 17.64 -4.57 -1.64
N ASN A 141 17.06 -5.43 -2.46
CA ASN A 141 17.76 -6.10 -3.55
C ASN A 141 17.80 -5.26 -4.83
N LEU A 142 16.91 -4.27 -5.00
CA LEU A 142 16.96 -3.31 -6.11
C LEU A 142 18.23 -2.46 -6.16
N SER A 143 18.98 -2.40 -5.05
CA SER A 143 20.33 -1.84 -5.04
C SER A 143 21.31 -2.53 -6.00
N VAL A 144 20.96 -3.68 -6.58
CA VAL A 144 21.72 -4.27 -7.70
C VAL A 144 21.77 -3.34 -8.92
N LEU A 145 20.78 -2.48 -9.09
CA LEU A 145 20.72 -1.50 -10.18
C LEU A 145 21.36 -0.16 -9.80
N ASP A 146 21.97 -0.02 -8.61
CA ASP A 146 22.86 1.11 -8.36
C ASP A 146 24.20 0.81 -9.05
N PRO A 147 24.64 1.62 -10.05
CA PRO A 147 25.87 1.39 -10.79
C PRO A 147 27.11 1.21 -9.88
N ARG A 148 27.13 1.92 -8.74
CA ARG A 148 28.23 1.89 -7.76
C ARG A 148 28.22 0.62 -6.91
N VAL A 149 27.06 0.01 -6.72
CA VAL A 149 26.90 -1.27 -5.99
C VAL A 149 27.15 -2.44 -6.92
N LEU A 150 26.67 -2.35 -8.17
CA LEU A 150 26.82 -3.37 -9.19
C LEU A 150 28.29 -3.77 -9.34
N LEU A 151 29.20 -2.80 -9.43
CA LEU A 151 30.65 -3.02 -9.59
C LEU A 151 31.36 -3.75 -8.44
N LYS A 152 30.75 -3.87 -7.25
CA LYS A 152 31.45 -4.34 -6.04
C LYS A 152 31.72 -5.84 -6.05
N SER A 153 30.75 -6.64 -6.48
CA SER A 153 30.88 -8.10 -6.53
C SER A 153 29.80 -8.68 -7.44
N LYS A 154 30.25 -9.50 -8.40
CA LYS A 154 29.36 -10.24 -9.29
C LYS A 154 28.45 -11.17 -8.49
N GLU A 155 29.00 -11.92 -7.54
CA GLU A 155 28.27 -12.90 -6.74
C GLU A 155 27.16 -12.24 -5.92
N VAL A 156 27.45 -11.10 -5.29
CA VAL A 156 26.46 -10.36 -4.49
C VAL A 156 25.38 -9.78 -5.40
N SER A 157 25.77 -9.20 -6.54
CA SER A 157 24.83 -8.61 -7.50
C SER A 157 23.92 -9.68 -8.12
N THR A 158 24.46 -10.83 -8.51
CA THR A 158 23.66 -11.97 -9.01
C THR A 158 22.67 -12.45 -7.95
N ARG A 159 23.08 -12.63 -6.69
CA ARG A 159 22.15 -13.04 -5.61
C ARG A 159 21.01 -12.05 -5.39
N LYS A 160 21.31 -10.75 -5.47
CA LYS A 160 20.30 -9.69 -5.38
C LYS A 160 19.33 -9.77 -6.55
N LEU A 161 19.83 -9.88 -7.78
CA LEU A 161 19.01 -10.02 -8.98
C LEU A 161 18.13 -11.27 -8.90
N THR A 162 18.67 -12.44 -8.53
CA THR A 162 17.88 -13.67 -8.35
C THR A 162 16.75 -13.48 -7.35
N THR A 163 16.99 -12.72 -6.27
CA THR A 163 15.92 -12.39 -5.30
C THR A 163 14.85 -11.49 -5.91
N VAL A 164 15.23 -10.50 -6.74
CA VAL A 164 14.29 -9.65 -7.47
C VAL A 164 13.45 -10.49 -8.44
N LEU A 165 14.08 -11.36 -9.23
CA LEU A 165 13.39 -12.24 -10.18
C LEU A 165 12.39 -13.14 -9.48
N ARG A 166 12.77 -13.80 -8.38
CA ARG A 166 11.86 -14.62 -7.58
C ARG A 166 10.60 -13.85 -7.14
N LEU A 167 10.77 -12.62 -6.64
CA LEU A 167 9.64 -11.77 -6.22
C LEU A 167 8.75 -11.34 -7.40
N LEU A 168 9.34 -11.13 -8.59
CA LEU A 168 8.59 -10.82 -9.80
C LEU A 168 7.80 -12.04 -10.31
N VAL A 169 8.36 -13.25 -10.20
CA VAL A 169 7.65 -14.51 -10.51
C VAL A 169 6.48 -14.71 -9.55
N GLU A 170 6.72 -14.59 -8.24
CA GLU A 170 5.68 -14.73 -7.20
C GLU A 170 4.51 -13.76 -7.39
N THR A 171 4.77 -12.60 -7.99
CA THR A 171 3.75 -11.57 -8.29
C THR A 171 3.17 -11.66 -9.70
N GLY A 172 3.53 -12.70 -10.47
CA GLY A 172 3.05 -12.94 -11.83
C GLY A 172 3.50 -11.88 -12.85
N ARG A 173 4.61 -11.19 -12.58
CA ARG A 173 5.15 -10.12 -13.45
C ARG A 173 6.11 -10.64 -14.51
N ILE A 174 6.76 -11.77 -14.25
CA ILE A 174 7.62 -12.49 -15.19
C ILE A 174 7.36 -13.99 -15.09
N GLU A 175 7.63 -14.73 -16.17
CA GLU A 175 7.56 -16.19 -16.17
C GLU A 175 8.84 -16.81 -15.62
N GLU A 176 8.69 -17.93 -14.89
CA GLU A 176 9.83 -18.64 -14.29
C GLU A 176 10.82 -19.16 -15.35
N THR A 177 10.30 -19.56 -16.51
CA THR A 177 11.06 -20.06 -17.68
C THR A 177 12.07 -19.05 -18.22
N CYS A 178 11.86 -17.74 -18.00
CA CYS A 178 12.75 -16.69 -18.46
C CYS A 178 13.91 -16.39 -17.49
N CYS A 179 13.83 -16.86 -16.24
CA CYS A 179 14.76 -16.44 -15.18
C CYS A 179 16.21 -16.86 -15.43
N ASP A 180 16.44 -18.10 -15.89
CA ASP A 180 17.79 -18.61 -16.16
C ASP A 180 18.47 -17.83 -17.28
N GLU A 181 17.70 -17.49 -18.32
CA GLU A 181 18.16 -16.67 -19.43
C GLU A 181 18.53 -15.26 -18.95
N ILE A 182 17.70 -14.62 -18.13
CA ILE A 182 18.00 -13.29 -17.56
C ILE A 182 19.28 -13.31 -16.72
N ILE A 183 19.48 -14.35 -15.90
CA ILE A 183 20.70 -14.50 -15.08
C ILE A 183 21.94 -14.70 -15.97
N ARG A 184 21.81 -15.47 -17.05
CA ARG A 184 22.87 -15.68 -18.04
C ARG A 184 23.24 -14.37 -18.74
N GLU A 185 22.24 -13.62 -19.21
CA GLU A 185 22.44 -12.30 -19.84
C GLU A 185 23.11 -11.31 -18.87
N PHE A 186 22.69 -11.31 -17.60
CA PHE A 186 23.31 -10.49 -16.57
C PHE A 186 24.77 -10.86 -16.32
N GLY A 187 25.09 -12.16 -16.27
CA GLY A 187 26.47 -12.63 -16.14
C GLY A 187 27.34 -12.16 -17.31
N HIS A 188 26.85 -12.30 -18.54
CA HIS A 188 27.55 -11.85 -19.74
C HIS A 188 27.75 -10.32 -19.76
N PHE A 189 26.70 -9.56 -19.40
CA PHE A 189 26.78 -8.11 -19.26
C PHE A 189 27.84 -7.70 -18.23
N TYR A 190 27.89 -8.37 -17.08
CA TYR A 190 28.87 -8.10 -16.05
C TYR A 190 30.30 -8.35 -16.52
N ASP A 191 30.55 -9.48 -17.19
CA ASP A 191 31.90 -9.88 -17.58
C ASP A 191 32.45 -9.06 -18.76
N HIS A 192 31.60 -8.78 -19.75
CA HIS A 192 32.05 -8.23 -21.04
C HIS A 192 31.75 -6.75 -21.22
N SER A 193 30.68 -6.24 -20.62
CA SER A 193 30.23 -4.86 -20.85
C SER A 193 30.57 -3.93 -19.68
N LEU A 194 30.37 -4.42 -18.45
CA LEU A 194 30.59 -3.62 -17.24
C LEU A 194 32.08 -3.36 -16.99
N MET A 195 32.96 -4.31 -17.31
CA MET A 195 34.41 -4.15 -17.16
C MET A 195 34.98 -3.07 -18.08
N SER A 196 34.45 -2.93 -19.30
CA SER A 196 34.88 -1.87 -20.23
C SER A 196 34.30 -0.50 -19.89
N ALA A 197 33.15 -0.45 -19.21
CA ALA A 197 32.46 0.79 -18.84
C ALA A 197 32.65 1.17 -17.37
N SER A 198 33.59 0.55 -16.65
CA SER A 198 33.66 0.61 -15.18
C SER A 198 33.73 2.03 -14.60
N ASP A 199 34.38 2.95 -15.30
CA ASP A 199 34.54 4.33 -14.84
C ASP A 199 33.19 5.08 -14.89
N SER A 200 32.43 4.91 -15.96
CA SER A 200 31.09 5.51 -16.09
C SER A 200 30.11 5.01 -15.01
N PHE A 201 30.22 3.74 -14.61
CA PHE A 201 29.41 3.16 -13.53
C PHE A 201 29.86 3.64 -12.15
N ARG A 202 31.16 3.85 -11.94
CA ARG A 202 31.72 4.34 -10.67
C ARG A 202 31.37 5.81 -10.43
N ASP A 203 31.42 6.62 -11.48
CA ASP A 203 31.22 8.07 -11.43
C ASP A 203 29.75 8.48 -11.59
N PHE A 204 28.85 7.51 -11.79
CA PHE A 204 27.43 7.78 -11.90
C PHE A 204 26.90 8.50 -10.65
N ASN A 205 26.33 9.69 -10.86
CA ASN A 205 25.71 10.48 -9.82
C ASN A 205 24.19 10.59 -10.08
N PRO A 206 23.34 10.07 -9.18
CA PRO A 206 21.89 10.11 -9.33
C PRO A 206 21.29 11.53 -9.26
N GLN A 207 22.04 12.52 -8.75
CA GLN A 207 21.59 13.91 -8.74
C GLN A 207 21.67 14.54 -10.13
N SER A 208 22.73 14.28 -10.88
CA SER A 208 22.92 14.83 -12.24
C SER A 208 22.33 13.92 -13.31
N GLY A 209 22.62 12.63 -13.27
CA GLY A 209 22.20 11.65 -14.28
C GLY A 209 20.80 11.07 -14.07
N ARG A 210 20.31 10.37 -15.11
CA ARG A 210 19.08 9.57 -15.10
C ARG A 210 19.46 8.10 -15.27
N LEU A 211 18.98 7.25 -14.36
CA LEU A 211 19.41 5.85 -14.33
C LEU A 211 18.76 5.01 -15.45
N ASP A 212 17.54 5.35 -15.86
CA ASP A 212 16.86 4.78 -17.03
C ASP A 212 17.60 5.08 -18.33
N GLU A 213 17.97 6.34 -18.57
CA GLU A 213 18.77 6.73 -19.75
C GLU A 213 20.14 6.03 -19.74
N PHE A 214 20.80 6.00 -18.58
CA PHE A 214 22.08 5.32 -18.42
C PHE A 214 21.98 3.83 -18.75
N TYR A 215 20.99 3.10 -18.22
CA TYR A 215 20.84 1.68 -18.56
C TYR A 215 20.36 1.45 -19.98
N GLN A 216 19.57 2.36 -20.56
CA GLN A 216 19.19 2.29 -21.96
C GLN A 216 20.44 2.28 -22.85
N GLU A 217 21.36 3.22 -22.64
CA GLU A 217 22.64 3.29 -23.40
C GLU A 217 23.44 1.98 -23.32
N HIS A 218 23.42 1.31 -22.16
CA HIS A 218 24.25 0.13 -21.91
C HIS A 218 23.57 -1.21 -22.26
N LEU A 219 22.25 -1.28 -22.25
CA LEU A 219 21.47 -2.52 -22.40
C LEU A 219 20.57 -2.53 -23.65
N SER A 220 19.95 -1.41 -24.07
CA SER A 220 18.89 -1.45 -25.09
C SER A 220 19.39 -1.84 -26.47
N ASN A 221 20.64 -1.50 -26.79
CA ASN A 221 21.24 -1.75 -28.11
C ASN A 221 21.89 -3.14 -28.22
N LYS A 222 21.84 -3.95 -27.16
CA LYS A 222 22.45 -5.28 -27.10
C LYS A 222 21.37 -6.34 -27.16
N ALA A 223 21.27 -7.03 -28.30
CA ALA A 223 20.33 -8.14 -28.48
C ALA A 223 20.52 -9.23 -27.41
N GLU A 224 21.76 -9.39 -26.91
CA GLU A 224 22.17 -10.32 -25.87
C GLU A 224 21.71 -9.93 -24.45
N CYS A 225 21.10 -8.76 -24.25
CA CYS A 225 20.61 -8.28 -22.96
C CYS A 225 19.11 -7.98 -22.97
N ARG A 226 18.37 -8.59 -23.92
CA ARG A 226 16.96 -8.26 -24.17
C ARG A 226 16.09 -8.59 -22.96
N HIS A 227 16.21 -9.79 -22.40
CA HIS A 227 15.36 -10.22 -21.28
C HIS A 227 15.71 -9.45 -20.00
N LEU A 228 17.00 -9.22 -19.76
CA LEU A 228 17.48 -8.38 -18.67
C LEU A 228 16.91 -6.96 -18.78
N TRP A 229 16.92 -6.37 -19.97
CA TRP A 229 16.39 -5.02 -20.19
C TRP A 229 14.90 -4.92 -19.90
N GLU A 230 14.09 -5.94 -20.24
CA GLU A 230 12.67 -5.98 -19.87
C GLU A 230 12.46 -5.92 -18.34
N VAL A 231 13.26 -6.69 -17.59
CA VAL A 231 13.21 -6.68 -16.13
C VAL A 231 13.64 -5.32 -15.57
N VAL A 232 14.71 -4.74 -16.10
CA VAL A 232 15.19 -3.42 -15.67
C VAL A 232 14.10 -2.36 -15.88
N LYS A 233 13.44 -2.34 -17.06
CA LYS A 233 12.31 -1.44 -17.32
C LYS A 233 11.20 -1.60 -16.29
N LEU A 234 10.79 -2.85 -16.01
CA LEU A 234 9.71 -3.16 -15.06
C LEU A 234 10.01 -2.64 -13.65
N VAL A 235 11.27 -2.70 -13.24
CA VAL A 235 11.70 -2.22 -11.93
C VAL A 235 11.85 -0.70 -11.87
N LEU A 236 12.40 -0.07 -12.92
CA LEU A 236 12.66 1.38 -12.93
C LEU A 236 11.37 2.22 -12.97
N ILE A 237 10.24 1.65 -13.41
CA ILE A 237 8.92 2.32 -13.36
C ILE A 237 8.26 2.29 -11.97
N LEU A 238 8.83 1.58 -11.00
CA LEU A 238 8.25 1.51 -9.65
C LEU A 238 8.30 2.88 -8.97
N SER A 239 7.17 3.27 -8.39
CA SER A 239 7.07 4.52 -7.63
C SER A 239 7.95 4.49 -6.39
N HIS A 240 8.68 5.59 -6.16
CA HIS A 240 9.66 5.73 -5.08
C HIS A 240 9.46 6.99 -4.24
N GLY A 241 8.46 7.81 -4.55
CA GLY A 241 8.25 9.09 -3.90
C GLY A 241 6.86 9.66 -4.16
N GLN A 242 6.50 10.68 -3.38
CA GLN A 242 5.21 11.35 -3.55
C GLN A 242 5.19 12.25 -4.79
N ALA A 243 6.33 12.79 -5.25
CA ALA A 243 6.39 13.69 -6.40
C ALA A 243 5.67 13.17 -7.65
N SER A 244 5.80 11.89 -8.01
CA SER A 244 5.13 11.36 -9.20
C SER A 244 3.62 11.28 -9.02
N VAL A 245 3.16 10.89 -7.83
CA VAL A 245 1.74 10.81 -7.49
C VAL A 245 1.12 12.21 -7.33
N GLU A 246 1.81 13.12 -6.63
CA GLU A 246 1.38 14.50 -6.40
C GLU A 246 1.39 15.34 -7.69
N ARG A 247 2.38 15.18 -8.58
CA ARG A 247 2.32 15.76 -9.93
C ARG A 247 1.14 15.19 -10.72
N GLY A 248 0.87 13.88 -10.58
CA GLY A 248 -0.36 13.26 -11.05
C GLY A 248 -1.61 13.94 -10.49
N PHE A 249 -1.68 14.22 -9.21
CA PHE A 249 -2.85 14.93 -8.66
C PHE A 249 -2.91 16.40 -9.08
N SER A 250 -1.78 17.09 -9.19
CA SER A 250 -1.73 18.50 -9.61
C SER A 250 -2.21 18.67 -11.05
N VAL A 251 -1.67 17.87 -11.97
CA VAL A 251 -2.11 17.93 -13.37
C VAL A 251 -3.56 17.45 -13.49
N ASN A 252 -4.02 16.49 -12.67
CA ASN A 252 -5.44 16.10 -12.63
C ASN A 252 -6.30 17.29 -12.20
N LYS A 253 -5.88 18.01 -11.15
CA LYS A 253 -6.58 19.19 -10.65
C LYS A 253 -6.68 20.29 -11.71
N GLU A 254 -5.65 20.46 -12.54
CA GLU A 254 -5.66 21.45 -13.63
C GLU A 254 -6.62 21.07 -14.77
N VAL A 255 -6.77 19.78 -15.08
CA VAL A 255 -7.69 19.31 -16.13
C VAL A 255 -9.12 19.04 -15.61
N MET A 256 -9.31 18.99 -14.30
CA MET A 256 -10.61 18.72 -13.69
C MET A 256 -11.58 19.88 -13.91
N VAL A 257 -12.73 19.56 -14.49
CA VAL A 257 -13.88 20.46 -14.66
C VAL A 257 -15.08 19.86 -13.92
N GLU A 258 -16.01 20.71 -13.47
CA GLU A 258 -17.26 20.25 -12.85
C GLU A 258 -18.00 19.25 -13.76
N ASN A 259 -18.57 18.19 -13.16
CA ASN A 259 -19.31 17.13 -13.84
C ASN A 259 -18.51 16.29 -14.86
N LEU A 260 -17.17 16.31 -14.79
CA LEU A 260 -16.33 15.44 -15.61
C LEU A 260 -16.41 13.98 -15.14
N LYS A 261 -16.73 13.06 -16.06
CA LYS A 261 -16.68 11.62 -15.80
C LYS A 261 -15.23 11.11 -15.84
N GLU A 262 -14.95 10.03 -15.12
CA GLU A 262 -13.63 9.36 -15.08
C GLU A 262 -13.06 9.10 -16.48
N HIS A 263 -13.85 8.56 -17.41
CA HIS A 263 -13.41 8.30 -18.79
C HIS A 263 -12.92 9.57 -19.50
N SER A 264 -13.55 10.72 -19.24
CA SER A 264 -13.14 11.99 -19.86
C SER A 264 -11.83 12.51 -19.26
N LEU A 265 -11.63 12.33 -17.95
CA LEU A 265 -10.38 12.64 -17.27
C LEU A 265 -9.22 11.78 -17.83
N ILE A 266 -9.44 10.47 -17.99
CA ILE A 266 -8.46 9.55 -18.58
C ILE A 266 -8.12 9.98 -20.02
N ALA A 267 -9.11 10.32 -20.83
CA ALA A 267 -8.87 10.76 -22.21
C ALA A 267 -8.04 12.06 -22.28
N GLN A 268 -8.37 13.07 -21.48
CA GLN A 268 -7.59 14.31 -21.40
C GLN A 268 -6.15 14.05 -20.94
N ARG A 269 -5.98 13.11 -20.01
CA ARG A 269 -4.67 12.68 -19.55
C ARG A 269 -3.80 12.09 -20.63
N VAL A 270 -4.35 11.13 -21.38
CA VAL A 270 -3.67 10.50 -22.50
C VAL A 270 -3.23 11.56 -23.53
N ILE A 271 -4.08 12.55 -23.81
CA ILE A 271 -3.75 13.66 -24.71
C ILE A 271 -2.60 14.48 -24.14
N ASN A 272 -2.67 14.91 -22.88
CA ASN A 272 -1.64 15.72 -22.25
C ASN A 272 -0.28 15.00 -22.20
N ASP A 273 -0.27 13.72 -21.86
CA ASP A 273 0.94 12.90 -21.81
C ASP A 273 1.56 12.74 -23.21
N HIS A 274 0.73 12.55 -24.24
CA HIS A 274 1.20 12.51 -25.62
C HIS A 274 1.80 13.86 -26.06
N VAL A 275 1.15 14.98 -25.77
CA VAL A 275 1.65 16.34 -26.05
C VAL A 275 3.01 16.57 -25.39
N HIS A 276 3.17 16.12 -24.14
CA HIS A 276 4.45 16.19 -23.43
C HIS A 276 5.51 15.31 -24.10
N SER A 277 5.15 14.09 -24.52
CA SER A 277 6.09 13.16 -25.18
C SER A 277 6.66 13.73 -26.49
N VAL A 278 5.84 14.47 -27.26
CA VAL A 278 6.28 15.12 -28.50
C VAL A 278 6.91 16.51 -28.26
N ARG A 279 7.10 16.91 -27.00
CA ARG A 279 7.67 18.21 -26.58
C ARG A 279 6.87 19.42 -27.07
N GLY A 280 5.54 19.31 -27.08
CA GLY A 280 4.64 20.43 -27.32
C GLY A 280 3.66 20.23 -28.48
N LEU A 281 2.63 21.08 -28.52
CA LEU A 281 1.50 20.99 -29.45
C LEU A 281 1.90 21.11 -30.93
N LEU A 282 2.97 21.84 -31.24
CA LEU A 282 3.42 22.08 -32.62
C LEU A 282 4.07 20.85 -33.27
N ASN A 283 4.49 19.88 -32.46
CA ASN A 283 5.20 18.68 -32.92
C ASN A 283 4.27 17.47 -33.10
N ILE A 284 2.95 17.65 -32.92
CA ILE A 284 1.98 16.58 -33.09
C ILE A 284 1.87 16.23 -34.57
N ALA A 285 2.10 14.97 -34.91
CA ALA A 285 1.96 14.47 -36.27
C ALA A 285 0.47 14.38 -36.67
N TYR A 286 0.10 15.03 -37.77
CA TYR A 286 -1.24 14.96 -38.34
C TYR A 286 -1.39 13.71 -39.21
N THR A 287 -1.67 12.58 -38.58
CA THR A 287 -1.84 11.29 -39.27
C THR A 287 -3.26 11.11 -39.81
N LYS A 288 -3.41 10.28 -40.86
CA LYS A 288 -4.74 9.97 -41.44
C LYS A 288 -5.66 9.30 -40.41
N GLU A 289 -5.09 8.48 -39.55
CA GLU A 289 -5.78 7.80 -38.45
C GLU A 289 -6.36 8.80 -37.45
N LEU A 290 -5.63 9.88 -37.14
CA LEU A 290 -6.12 10.94 -36.26
C LEU A 290 -7.33 11.65 -36.87
N PHE A 291 -7.28 11.98 -38.17
CA PHE A 291 -8.40 12.59 -38.88
C PHE A 291 -9.63 11.67 -38.93
N LEU A 292 -9.44 10.38 -39.21
CA LEU A 292 -10.53 9.39 -39.20
C LEU A 292 -11.14 9.23 -37.80
N SER A 293 -10.30 9.23 -36.76
CA SER A 293 -10.77 9.16 -35.37
C SER A 293 -11.59 10.39 -34.98
N ALA A 294 -11.14 11.59 -35.39
CA ALA A 294 -11.87 12.84 -35.17
C ALA A 294 -13.21 12.88 -35.93
N ALA A 295 -13.21 12.47 -37.21
CA ALA A 295 -14.43 12.40 -38.02
C ALA A 295 -15.47 11.44 -37.46
N SER A 296 -15.03 10.31 -36.88
CA SER A 296 -15.91 9.31 -36.25
C SER A 296 -16.29 9.61 -34.80
N ALA A 297 -15.75 10.68 -34.19
CA ALA A 297 -15.93 10.97 -32.77
C ALA A 297 -17.42 11.11 -32.37
N ARG A 298 -18.22 11.77 -33.21
CA ARG A 298 -19.66 11.94 -32.96
C ARG A 298 -20.40 10.61 -32.96
N GLN A 299 -20.08 9.72 -33.91
CA GLN A 299 -20.68 8.38 -33.97
C GLN A 299 -20.32 7.57 -32.73
N LYS A 300 -19.04 7.55 -32.35
CA LYS A 300 -18.57 6.88 -31.12
C LYS A 300 -19.28 7.40 -29.87
N TYR A 301 -19.52 8.70 -29.80
CA TYR A 301 -20.26 9.30 -28.68
C TYR A 301 -21.72 8.84 -28.63
N HIS A 302 -22.40 8.78 -29.77
CA HIS A 302 -23.78 8.25 -29.82
C HIS A 302 -23.85 6.77 -29.42
N MET A 303 -22.92 5.95 -29.90
CA MET A 303 -22.82 4.54 -29.49
C MET A 303 -22.63 4.42 -27.97
N TYR A 304 -21.70 5.19 -27.40
CA TYR A 304 -21.51 5.24 -25.94
C TYR A 304 -22.79 5.64 -25.19
N LEU A 305 -23.55 6.62 -25.68
CA LEU A 305 -24.81 7.03 -25.04
C LEU A 305 -25.85 5.91 -25.05
N ASP A 306 -25.93 5.14 -26.14
CA ASP A 306 -26.86 4.02 -26.24
C ASP A 306 -26.43 2.84 -25.35
N ASP A 307 -25.14 2.52 -25.30
CA ASP A 307 -24.58 1.54 -24.37
C ASP A 307 -24.88 1.90 -22.91
N GLN A 308 -24.75 3.19 -22.55
CA GLN A 308 -25.08 3.68 -21.20
C GLN A 308 -26.57 3.57 -20.88
N LYS A 309 -27.47 3.67 -21.87
CA LYS A 309 -28.90 3.42 -21.65
C LYS A 309 -29.17 1.94 -21.40
N HIS A 310 -28.56 1.06 -22.18
CA HIS A 310 -28.69 -0.39 -22.03
C HIS A 310 -28.17 -0.86 -20.66
N LEU A 311 -26.98 -0.41 -20.27
CA LEU A 311 -26.41 -0.70 -18.95
C LEU A 311 -27.35 -0.30 -17.80
N LYS A 312 -27.93 0.91 -17.85
CA LYS A 312 -28.89 1.37 -16.84
C LYS A 312 -30.18 0.54 -16.82
N GLN A 313 -30.64 0.05 -17.97
CA GLN A 313 -31.79 -0.83 -18.03
C GLN A 313 -31.48 -2.19 -17.41
N ASP A 314 -30.31 -2.74 -17.68
CA ASP A 314 -29.89 -4.05 -17.17
C ASP A 314 -29.56 -4.00 -15.68
N GLU A 315 -28.97 -2.91 -15.18
CA GLU A 315 -28.78 -2.66 -13.75
C GLU A 315 -30.11 -2.62 -13.01
N LYS A 316 -31.12 -1.92 -13.55
CA LYS A 316 -32.46 -1.88 -12.96
C LYS A 316 -33.13 -3.26 -12.93
N LYS A 317 -32.99 -4.05 -14.00
CA LYS A 317 -33.49 -5.43 -14.03
C LYS A 317 -32.79 -6.30 -12.98
N THR A 318 -31.47 -6.19 -12.89
CA THR A 318 -30.65 -6.94 -11.94
C THR A 318 -30.97 -6.57 -10.49
N GLN A 319 -31.15 -5.28 -10.20
CA GLN A 319 -31.53 -4.80 -8.87
C GLN A 319 -32.93 -5.29 -8.47
N LYS A 320 -33.90 -5.29 -9.40
CA LYS A 320 -35.24 -5.88 -9.16
C LYS A 320 -35.15 -7.37 -8.85
N ARG A 321 -34.39 -8.14 -9.65
CA ARG A 321 -34.15 -9.57 -9.42
C ARG A 321 -33.51 -9.84 -8.06
N LYS A 322 -32.51 -9.04 -7.69
CA LYS A 322 -31.85 -9.14 -6.38
C LYS A 322 -32.84 -8.88 -5.23
N GLY A 323 -33.65 -7.83 -5.32
CA GLY A 323 -34.69 -7.54 -4.33
C GLY A 323 -35.70 -8.67 -4.16
N MET A 324 -36.19 -9.23 -5.28
CA MET A 324 -37.08 -10.40 -5.23
C MET A 324 -36.41 -11.64 -4.61
N MET A 325 -35.13 -11.88 -4.89
CA MET A 325 -34.38 -12.99 -4.30
C MET A 325 -34.19 -12.81 -2.78
N GLU A 326 -33.95 -11.57 -2.32
CA GLU A 326 -33.89 -11.23 -0.90
C GLU A 326 -35.25 -11.44 -0.21
N GLU A 327 -36.36 -11.04 -0.83
CA GLU A 327 -37.70 -11.34 -0.31
C GLU A 327 -37.95 -12.86 -0.18
N ILE A 328 -37.61 -13.63 -1.22
CA ILE A 328 -37.75 -15.10 -1.23
C ILE A 328 -36.93 -15.73 -0.10
N THR A 329 -35.69 -15.29 0.09
CA THR A 329 -34.83 -15.82 1.17
C THR A 329 -35.37 -15.47 2.55
N GLN A 330 -35.93 -14.27 2.75
CA GLN A 330 -36.61 -13.91 3.99
C GLN A 330 -37.84 -14.77 4.25
N ILE A 331 -38.67 -15.02 3.24
CA ILE A 331 -39.86 -15.89 3.36
C ILE A 331 -39.43 -17.32 3.69
N LYS A 332 -38.43 -17.87 3.01
CA LYS A 332 -37.88 -19.20 3.30
C LYS A 332 -37.34 -19.32 4.73
N ALA A 333 -36.65 -18.29 5.23
CA ALA A 333 -36.15 -18.26 6.60
C ALA A 333 -37.29 -18.21 7.63
N LYS A 334 -38.32 -17.40 7.39
CA LYS A 334 -39.53 -17.35 8.23
C LYS A 334 -40.26 -18.69 8.25
N LYS A 335 -40.43 -19.32 7.09
CA LYS A 335 -41.02 -20.66 6.95
C LYS A 335 -40.26 -21.68 7.79
N LYS A 336 -38.93 -21.78 7.63
CA LYS A 336 -38.08 -22.71 8.38
C LYS A 336 -38.18 -22.52 9.90
N ARG A 337 -38.26 -21.28 10.38
CA ARG A 337 -38.45 -20.99 11.81
C ARG A 337 -39.81 -21.47 12.32
N MET A 338 -40.87 -21.26 11.54
CA MET A 338 -42.21 -21.72 11.91
C MET A 338 -42.34 -23.24 11.89
N GLU A 339 -41.68 -23.93 10.95
CA GLU A 339 -41.59 -25.40 10.90
C GLU A 339 -40.93 -25.96 12.17
N GLU A 340 -39.81 -25.37 12.61
CA GLU A 340 -39.14 -25.79 13.83
C GLU A 340 -39.99 -25.53 15.07
N ASP A 341 -40.62 -24.36 15.15
CA ASP A 341 -41.56 -24.02 16.21
C ASP A 341 -42.73 -25.02 16.30
N LEU A 342 -43.31 -25.39 15.15
CA LEU A 342 -44.37 -26.39 15.06
C LEU A 342 -43.89 -27.74 15.61
N ARG A 343 -42.69 -28.17 15.19
CA ARG A 343 -42.08 -29.42 15.65
C ARG A 343 -41.90 -29.44 17.17
N VAL A 344 -41.42 -28.34 17.76
CA VAL A 344 -41.23 -28.22 19.21
C VAL A 344 -42.57 -28.21 19.96
N LEU A 345 -43.57 -27.49 19.44
CA LEU A 345 -44.91 -27.44 20.03
C LEU A 345 -45.59 -28.81 20.00
N MET A 346 -45.50 -29.55 18.90
CA MET A 346 -46.06 -30.90 18.77
C MET A 346 -45.37 -31.87 19.74
N LYS A 347 -44.03 -31.91 19.78
CA LYS A 347 -43.29 -32.75 20.75
C LYS A 347 -43.65 -32.43 22.20
N SER A 348 -43.81 -31.15 22.52
CA SER A 348 -44.20 -30.71 23.87
C SER A 348 -45.65 -31.07 24.18
N ALA A 349 -46.54 -31.07 23.18
CA ALA A 349 -47.91 -31.51 23.33
C ALA A 349 -48.00 -33.02 23.56
N ASP A 350 -47.22 -33.81 22.82
CA ASP A 350 -47.17 -35.27 22.94
C ASP A 350 -46.60 -35.70 24.30
N HIS A 351 -45.50 -35.07 24.74
CA HIS A 351 -44.93 -35.29 26.08
C HIS A 351 -45.92 -34.98 27.21
N ASN A 352 -46.70 -33.90 27.07
CA ASN A 352 -47.73 -33.57 28.06
C ASN A 352 -48.92 -34.55 28.01
N ALA A 353 -49.23 -35.15 26.86
CA ALA A 353 -50.25 -36.19 26.76
C ALA A 353 -49.80 -37.49 27.45
N GLU A 354 -48.57 -37.95 27.18
CA GLU A 354 -47.97 -39.13 27.83
C GLU A 354 -47.86 -38.96 29.36
N LYS A 355 -47.50 -37.76 29.82
CA LYS A 355 -47.50 -37.41 31.25
C LYS A 355 -48.90 -37.42 31.87
N ALA A 356 -49.92 -36.97 31.13
CA ALA A 356 -51.29 -37.02 31.59
C ALA A 356 -51.77 -38.47 31.77
N GLU A 357 -51.42 -39.36 30.83
CA GLU A 357 -51.76 -40.79 30.88
C GLU A 357 -51.05 -41.52 32.03
N SER A 358 -49.75 -41.27 32.23
CA SER A 358 -48.97 -41.94 33.28
C SER A 358 -49.27 -41.46 34.71
N GLN A 359 -49.65 -40.19 34.89
CA GLN A 359 -49.88 -39.60 36.22
C GLN A 359 -51.37 -39.40 36.57
N GLY A 360 -52.28 -39.68 35.62
CA GLY A 360 -53.73 -39.51 35.82
C GLY A 360 -54.18 -38.05 36.02
N GLN A 361 -53.37 -37.06 35.65
CA GLN A 361 -53.64 -35.65 35.90
C GLN A 361 -54.19 -34.93 34.65
N LEU A 362 -55.49 -34.58 34.70
CA LEU A 362 -56.21 -33.82 33.65
C LEU A 362 -55.61 -32.43 33.33
N SER A 363 -54.81 -31.86 34.23
CA SER A 363 -54.15 -30.57 34.03
C SER A 363 -53.13 -30.60 32.89
N PHE A 364 -52.43 -31.72 32.69
CA PHE A 364 -51.48 -31.90 31.59
C PHE A 364 -52.17 -32.10 30.24
N LEU A 365 -53.36 -32.72 30.24
CA LEU A 365 -54.20 -32.86 29.04
C LEU A 365 -54.66 -31.49 28.53
N SER A 366 -55.08 -30.59 29.43
CA SER A 366 -55.46 -29.22 29.08
C SER A 366 -54.30 -28.44 28.46
N LYS A 367 -53.08 -28.59 29.01
CA LYS A 367 -51.85 -28.00 28.44
C LYS A 367 -51.50 -28.57 27.07
N SER A 368 -51.61 -29.89 26.87
CA SER A 368 -51.41 -30.53 25.57
C SER A 368 -52.38 -30.00 24.52
N ASN A 369 -53.68 -29.90 24.85
CA ASN A 369 -54.70 -29.35 23.96
C ASN A 369 -54.50 -27.86 23.65
N GLY A 370 -53.95 -27.08 24.58
CA GLY A 370 -53.52 -25.70 24.35
C GLY A 370 -52.38 -25.61 23.31
N LEU A 371 -51.35 -26.44 23.46
CA LEU A 371 -50.21 -26.51 22.54
C LEU A 371 -50.62 -27.00 21.14
N ARG A 372 -51.53 -27.98 21.04
CA ARG A 372 -52.08 -28.45 19.76
C ARG A 372 -52.91 -27.39 19.05
N ARG A 373 -53.66 -26.56 19.77
CA ARG A 373 -54.37 -25.40 19.20
C ARG A 373 -53.40 -24.36 18.66
N ALA A 374 -52.36 -24.02 19.41
CA ALA A 374 -51.31 -23.10 18.96
C ALA A 374 -50.54 -23.65 17.75
N ALA A 375 -50.28 -24.96 17.68
CA ALA A 375 -49.68 -25.60 16.52
C ALA A 375 -50.60 -25.48 15.28
N LYS A 376 -51.90 -25.76 15.41
CA LYS A 376 -52.86 -25.61 14.31
C LYS A 376 -52.97 -24.19 13.76
N GLU A 377 -52.79 -23.17 14.60
CA GLU A 377 -52.74 -21.77 14.16
C GLU A 377 -51.45 -21.46 13.38
N LYS A 378 -50.29 -21.94 13.87
CA LYS A 378 -49.02 -21.80 13.14
C LYS A 378 -49.01 -22.56 11.81
N GLU A 379 -49.71 -23.68 11.71
CA GLU A 379 -49.88 -24.46 10.47
C GLU A 379 -50.61 -23.64 9.39
N ARG A 380 -51.69 -22.93 9.75
CA ARG A 380 -52.40 -22.01 8.84
C ARG A 380 -51.51 -20.84 8.37
N HIS A 381 -50.67 -20.31 9.25
CA HIS A 381 -49.70 -19.27 8.88
C HIS A 381 -48.64 -19.80 7.93
N LEU A 382 -48.21 -21.05 8.11
CA LEU A 382 -47.26 -21.72 7.22
C LEU A 382 -47.86 -21.92 5.82
N GLU A 383 -49.10 -22.38 5.70
CA GLU A 383 -49.81 -22.48 4.40
C GLU A 383 -49.88 -21.12 3.69
N THR A 384 -50.09 -20.03 4.45
CA THR A 384 -50.13 -18.67 3.91
C THR A 384 -48.74 -18.24 3.39
N LEU A 385 -47.67 -18.55 4.11
CA LEU A 385 -46.29 -18.28 3.68
C LEU A 385 -45.89 -19.13 2.47
N GLU A 386 -46.39 -20.36 2.36
CA GLU A 386 -46.16 -21.22 1.22
C GLU A 386 -46.78 -20.66 -0.06
N ARG A 387 -48.02 -20.14 0.02
CA ARG A 387 -48.64 -19.45 -1.11
C ARG A 387 -47.84 -18.22 -1.51
N GLN A 388 -47.48 -17.37 -0.55
CA GLN A 388 -46.65 -16.18 -0.81
C GLN A 388 -45.28 -16.54 -1.42
N LEU A 389 -44.67 -17.64 -1.00
CA LEU A 389 -43.42 -18.12 -1.55
C LEU A 389 -43.59 -18.59 -3.00
N THR A 390 -44.65 -19.34 -3.30
CA THR A 390 -44.96 -19.82 -4.66
C THR A 390 -45.23 -18.65 -5.59
N ASP A 391 -46.03 -17.68 -5.17
CA ASP A 391 -46.35 -16.48 -5.94
C ASP A 391 -45.08 -15.68 -6.26
N LYS A 392 -44.21 -15.48 -5.25
CA LYS A 392 -42.92 -14.77 -5.43
C LYS A 392 -41.93 -15.53 -6.31
N LEU A 393 -41.92 -16.86 -6.25
CA LEU A 393 -41.11 -17.69 -7.14
C LEU A 393 -41.60 -17.64 -8.59
N GLN A 394 -42.91 -17.51 -8.79
CA GLN A 394 -43.51 -17.34 -10.11
C GLN A 394 -43.20 -15.94 -10.67
N GLU A 395 -43.36 -14.89 -9.87
CA GLU A 395 -42.94 -13.51 -10.22
C GLU A 395 -41.47 -13.43 -10.65
N LEU A 396 -40.58 -14.18 -9.98
CA LEU A 396 -39.16 -14.24 -10.34
C LEU A 396 -38.92 -14.93 -11.69
N LYS A 397 -39.66 -16.00 -11.99
CA LYS A 397 -39.55 -16.73 -13.27
C LYS A 397 -40.08 -15.91 -14.45
N ASP A 398 -41.12 -15.12 -14.21
CA ASP A 398 -41.76 -14.30 -15.22
C ASP A 398 -41.03 -12.95 -15.45
N THR A 399 -39.98 -12.67 -14.66
CA THR A 399 -39.14 -11.48 -14.84
C THR A 399 -38.04 -11.74 -15.89
N PRO A 400 -38.04 -11.04 -17.05
CA PRO A 400 -37.10 -11.27 -18.15
C PRO A 400 -35.66 -10.87 -17.85
#